data_AF-A0A7J8DVT9-F1
#
_entry.id   AF-A0A7J8DVT9-F1
#
_cell.length_a   1.000
_cell.length_b   1.000
_cell.length_c   1.000
_cell.angle_alpha   90.00
_cell.angle_beta   90.00
_cell.angle_gamma   90.00
#
_symmetry.space_group_name_H-M   'P 1'
#
loop_
_entity.id
_entity.type
_entity.pdbx_description
1 polymer ?
#
loop_
_entity_poly.entity_id
_entity_poly.type
_entity_poly.pdbx_seq_one_letter_code
_entity_poly.pdbx_strand_id
1 'polypeptide(L)'
;MQKIGQSPVRVLKEIDGFALNRLQYAVIGEAWRLVQEGIVSPGDLDLVMSNGLGLRYAFLGPLETMHLNAEGMLSYCDRYGEGMTRILRTFGPVPAFSGATAEQVHQAMCAKVPDDPKHLAARRQWRDECLRRLVQLKHEVPPE
;
A
#
# COMPACT_ATOMS: atom_id res chain seq x y z
N MET A 1 5.73 -18.90 -16.31
CA MET A 1 5.69 -18.15 -15.03
C MET A 1 5.68 -19.09 -13.83
N GLN A 2 4.64 -19.90 -13.60
CA GLN A 2 4.63 -20.83 -12.45
C GLN A 2 5.81 -21.81 -12.43
N LYS A 3 6.21 -22.38 -13.57
CA LYS A 3 7.37 -23.29 -13.69
C LYS A 3 8.71 -22.70 -13.22
N ILE A 4 8.82 -21.37 -13.15
CA ILE A 4 10.03 -20.66 -12.69
C ILE A 4 9.79 -19.96 -11.34
N GLY A 5 8.78 -20.39 -10.58
CA GLY A 5 8.47 -19.87 -9.24
C GLY A 5 7.80 -18.49 -9.21
N GLN A 6 7.31 -17.98 -10.35
CA GLN A 6 6.60 -16.70 -10.42
C GLN A 6 5.08 -16.90 -10.27
N SER A 7 4.38 -15.90 -9.73
CA SER A 7 2.93 -15.89 -9.54
C SER A 7 2.20 -15.09 -10.64
N PRO A 8 1.87 -15.70 -11.80
CA PRO A 8 1.17 -15.00 -12.87
C PRO A 8 -0.27 -14.67 -12.46
N VAL A 9 -0.74 -13.49 -12.86
CA VAL A 9 -2.15 -13.08 -12.76
C VAL A 9 -2.71 -12.80 -14.15
N ARG A 10 -4.00 -13.09 -14.35
CA ARG A 10 -4.68 -12.81 -15.62
C ARG A 10 -5.44 -11.49 -15.52
N VAL A 11 -4.99 -10.48 -16.25
CA VAL A 11 -5.76 -9.26 -16.49
C VAL A 11 -6.77 -9.54 -17.60
N LEU A 12 -8.05 -9.59 -17.27
CA LEU A 12 -9.10 -10.05 -18.19
C LEU A 12 -9.39 -9.06 -19.32
N LYS A 13 -9.16 -7.76 -19.09
CA LYS A 13 -9.35 -6.67 -20.03
C LYS A 13 -8.26 -5.64 -19.83
N GLU A 14 -7.76 -5.09 -20.92
CA GLU A 14 -6.80 -4.00 -20.87
C GLU A 14 -7.39 -2.78 -20.15
N ILE A 15 -6.55 -2.15 -19.33
CA ILE A 15 -6.83 -0.90 -18.64
C ILE A 15 -5.50 -0.21 -18.33
N ASP A 16 -5.50 1.13 -18.39
CA ASP A 16 -4.33 1.90 -18.02
C ASP A 16 -3.91 1.63 -16.55
N GLY A 17 -2.60 1.41 -16.37
CA GLY A 17 -1.96 1.05 -15.10
C GLY A 17 -2.08 -0.40 -14.65
N PHE A 18 -2.77 -1.29 -15.39
CA PHE A 18 -3.06 -2.67 -14.96
C PHE A 18 -3.70 -2.72 -13.55
N ALA A 19 -3.71 -3.89 -12.89
CA ALA A 19 -4.29 -4.00 -11.55
C ALA A 19 -3.36 -3.40 -10.45
N LEU A 20 -2.05 -3.65 -10.55
CA LEU A 20 -1.08 -3.29 -9.51
C LEU A 20 -0.97 -1.77 -9.32
N ASN A 21 -0.73 -0.99 -10.40
CA ASN A 21 -0.56 0.46 -10.25
C ASN A 21 -1.86 1.14 -9.85
N ARG A 22 -3.03 0.60 -10.24
CA ARG A 22 -4.33 1.17 -9.83
C ARG A 22 -4.55 1.07 -8.33
N LEU A 23 -4.21 -0.07 -7.71
CA LEU A 23 -4.26 -0.22 -6.25
C LEU A 23 -3.19 0.65 -5.57
N GLN A 24 -1.97 0.68 -6.10
CA GLN A 24 -0.89 1.52 -5.57
C GLN A 24 -1.27 3.01 -5.60
N TYR A 25 -1.81 3.51 -6.71
CA TYR A 25 -2.17 4.91 -6.87
C TYR A 25 -3.43 5.29 -6.08
N ALA A 26 -4.33 4.35 -5.81
CA ALA A 26 -5.44 4.58 -4.89
C ALA A 26 -4.93 4.86 -3.46
N VAL A 27 -3.96 4.07 -2.98
CA VAL A 27 -3.32 4.28 -1.68
C VAL A 27 -2.53 5.58 -1.67
N ILE A 28 -1.69 5.83 -2.68
CA ILE A 28 -0.88 7.07 -2.77
C ILE A 28 -1.78 8.31 -2.83
N GLY A 29 -2.87 8.27 -3.60
CA GLY A 29 -3.78 9.39 -3.74
C GLY A 29 -4.43 9.80 -2.42
N GLU A 30 -4.88 8.82 -1.62
CA GLU A 30 -5.44 9.11 -0.30
C GLU A 30 -4.37 9.50 0.71
N ALA A 31 -3.22 8.81 0.70
CA ALA A 31 -2.12 9.15 1.57
C ALA A 31 -1.65 10.61 1.38
N TRP A 32 -1.58 11.05 0.13
CA TRP A 32 -1.26 12.43 -0.21
C TRP A 32 -2.27 13.42 0.37
N ARG A 33 -3.57 13.16 0.24
CA ARG A 33 -4.62 14.03 0.79
C ARG A 33 -4.54 14.13 2.30
N LEU A 34 -4.36 13.00 3.00
CA LEU A 34 -4.25 12.98 4.46
C LEU A 34 -3.04 13.80 4.96
N VAL A 35 -1.91 13.73 4.26
CA VAL A 35 -0.74 14.57 4.56
C VAL A 35 -1.00 16.03 4.24
N GLN A 36 -1.57 16.32 3.07
CA GLN A 36 -1.89 17.67 2.61
C GLN A 36 -2.84 18.40 3.57
N GLU A 37 -3.83 17.69 4.11
CA GLU A 37 -4.80 18.21 5.07
C GLU A 37 -4.25 18.23 6.51
N GLY A 38 -3.00 17.79 6.72
CA GLY A 38 -2.36 17.79 8.04
C GLY A 38 -2.96 16.79 9.03
N ILE A 39 -3.69 15.78 8.54
CA ILE A 39 -4.30 14.73 9.38
C ILE A 39 -3.23 13.83 9.98
N VAL A 40 -2.14 13.60 9.24
CA VAL A 40 -1.02 12.75 9.66
C VAL A 40 0.27 13.23 9.01
N SER A 41 1.40 13.08 9.71
CA SER A 41 2.72 13.37 9.13
C SER A 41 3.06 12.34 8.04
N PRO A 42 3.89 12.67 7.03
CA PRO A 42 4.38 11.66 6.07
C PRO A 42 5.08 10.49 6.78
N GLY A 43 5.76 10.79 7.89
CA GLY A 43 6.49 9.81 8.66
C GLY A 43 5.59 8.79 9.35
N ASP A 44 4.51 9.25 9.98
CA ASP A 44 3.53 8.40 10.68
C ASP A 44 2.60 7.70 9.69
N LEU A 45 2.30 8.32 8.55
CA LEU A 45 1.54 7.68 7.49
C LEU A 45 2.23 6.40 7.01
N ASP A 46 3.54 6.45 6.78
CA ASP A 46 4.33 5.27 6.43
C ASP A 46 4.26 4.20 7.54
N LEU A 47 4.22 4.59 8.82
CA LEU A 47 4.12 3.65 9.94
C LEU A 47 2.76 2.96 10.01
N VAL A 48 1.67 3.67 9.70
CA VAL A 48 0.32 3.07 9.57
C VAL A 48 0.33 1.93 8.56
N MET A 49 1.11 2.08 7.49
CA MET A 49 1.29 1.02 6.50
C MET A 49 2.29 -0.03 6.98
N SER A 50 3.55 0.32 7.25
CA SER A 50 4.63 -0.65 7.48
C SER A 50 4.43 -1.48 8.75
N ASN A 51 3.82 -0.91 9.78
CA ASN A 51 3.63 -1.54 11.09
C ASN A 51 2.16 -1.90 11.37
N GLY A 52 1.26 -1.67 10.40
CA GLY A 52 -0.16 -1.91 10.53
C GLY A 52 -0.75 -2.62 9.31
N LEU A 53 -1.32 -1.84 8.39
CA LEU A 53 -2.09 -2.36 7.25
C LEU A 53 -1.23 -3.22 6.29
N GLY A 54 0.04 -2.87 6.09
CA GLY A 54 0.95 -3.58 5.20
C GLY A 54 1.34 -4.96 5.70
N LEU A 55 1.32 -5.20 7.02
CA LEU A 55 1.69 -6.51 7.59
C LEU A 55 0.73 -7.61 7.12
N ARG A 56 -0.58 -7.35 7.13
CA ARG A 56 -1.56 -8.32 6.61
C ARG A 56 -1.49 -8.44 5.09
N TYR A 57 -1.20 -7.36 4.37
CA TYR A 57 -1.07 -7.37 2.92
C TYR A 57 0.19 -8.06 2.40
N ALA A 58 1.16 -8.35 3.28
CA ALA A 58 2.24 -9.26 2.95
C ALA A 58 1.78 -10.71 2.74
N PHE A 59 0.62 -11.09 3.29
CA PHE A 59 0.10 -12.47 3.26
C PHE A 59 -1.24 -12.59 2.53
N LEU A 60 -2.16 -11.65 2.75
CA LEU A 60 -3.55 -11.71 2.30
C LEU A 60 -3.87 -10.57 1.34
N GLY A 61 -4.81 -10.82 0.42
CA GLY A 61 -5.41 -9.76 -0.40
C GLY A 61 -6.40 -8.88 0.39
N PRO A 62 -6.79 -7.69 -0.13
CA PRO A 62 -7.75 -6.81 0.53
C PRO A 62 -9.14 -7.44 0.66
N LEU A 63 -9.59 -8.24 -0.32
CA LEU A 63 -10.91 -8.88 -0.28
C LEU A 63 -10.96 -10.05 0.72
N GLU A 64 -9.91 -10.85 0.78
CA GLU A 64 -9.78 -11.92 1.78
C GLU A 64 -9.64 -11.35 3.19
N THR A 65 -8.92 -10.23 3.33
CA THR A 65 -8.90 -9.45 4.58
C THR A 65 -10.30 -9.03 5.02
N MET A 66 -11.17 -8.57 4.10
CA MET A 66 -12.56 -8.29 4.44
C MET A 66 -13.32 -9.55 4.86
N HIS A 67 -13.11 -10.66 4.14
CA HIS A 67 -13.75 -11.93 4.45
C HIS A 67 -13.43 -12.43 5.86
N LEU A 68 -12.16 -12.31 6.28
CA LEU A 68 -11.67 -12.81 7.58
C LEU A 68 -11.88 -11.83 8.76
N ASN A 69 -12.11 -10.55 8.49
CA ASN A 69 -12.38 -9.55 9.54
C ASN A 69 -13.85 -9.50 9.95
N ALA A 70 -14.67 -10.41 9.45
CA ALA A 70 -16.06 -10.63 9.85
C ALA A 70 -16.39 -12.13 9.69
N GLU A 71 -17.67 -12.50 9.88
CA GLU A 71 -18.16 -13.85 9.58
C GLU A 71 -18.40 -14.00 8.06
N GLY A 72 -17.34 -13.79 7.28
CA GLY A 72 -17.37 -13.78 5.83
C GLY A 72 -17.70 -12.43 5.18
N MET A 73 -17.56 -12.39 3.86
CA MET A 73 -17.70 -11.18 3.05
C MET A 73 -19.05 -10.48 3.21
N LEU A 74 -20.16 -11.24 3.26
CA LEU A 74 -21.50 -10.66 3.40
C LEU A 74 -21.66 -9.98 4.78
N SER A 75 -21.20 -10.65 5.84
CA SER A 75 -21.20 -10.08 7.19
C SER A 75 -20.35 -8.80 7.26
N TYR A 76 -19.21 -8.76 6.57
CA TYR A 76 -18.37 -7.57 6.50
C TYR A 76 -19.10 -6.40 5.81
N CYS A 77 -19.77 -6.67 4.69
CA CYS A 77 -20.56 -5.66 3.98
C CYS A 77 -21.73 -5.14 4.81
N ASP A 78 -22.46 -6.01 5.51
CA ASP A 78 -23.58 -5.62 6.37
C ASP A 78 -23.12 -4.73 7.54
N ARG A 79 -21.96 -5.02 8.13
CA ARG A 79 -21.42 -4.27 9.27
C ARG A 79 -20.74 -2.96 8.89
N TYR A 80 -19.97 -2.96 7.80
CA TYR A 80 -19.04 -1.87 7.49
C TYR A 80 -19.31 -1.18 6.16
N GLY A 81 -20.21 -1.70 5.32
CA GLY A 81 -20.50 -1.17 3.98
C GLY A 81 -20.96 0.28 3.99
N GLU A 82 -21.83 0.65 4.93
CA GLU A 82 -22.27 2.04 5.11
C GLU A 82 -21.11 2.95 5.51
N GLY A 83 -20.27 2.52 6.46
CA GLY A 83 -19.09 3.24 6.91
C GLY A 83 -18.07 3.46 5.80
N MET A 84 -17.75 2.41 5.03
CA MET A 84 -16.87 2.50 3.87
C MET A 84 -17.41 3.47 2.83
N THR A 85 -18.70 3.38 2.50
CA THR A 85 -19.35 4.27 1.52
C THR A 85 -19.30 5.73 1.98
N ARG A 86 -19.59 5.98 3.27
CA ARG A 86 -19.53 7.33 3.84
C ARG A 86 -18.13 7.91 3.77
N ILE A 87 -17.10 7.15 4.14
CA ILE A 87 -15.70 7.60 4.10
C ILE A 87 -15.24 7.83 2.64
N LEU A 88 -15.54 6.92 1.73
CA LEU A 88 -15.14 7.07 0.32
C LEU A 88 -15.78 8.31 -0.34
N ARG A 89 -16.97 8.73 0.12
CA ARG A 89 -17.62 9.97 -0.35
C ARG A 89 -16.95 11.25 0.14
N THR A 90 -16.11 11.19 1.17
CA THR A 90 -15.36 12.36 1.66
C THR A 90 -14.00 12.52 0.99
N PHE A 91 -13.61 11.60 0.10
CA PHE A 91 -12.33 11.71 -0.59
C PHE A 91 -12.32 12.96 -1.46
N GLY A 92 -11.29 13.78 -1.27
CA GLY A 92 -11.05 14.98 -2.05
C GLY A 92 -10.68 14.69 -3.51
N PRO A 93 -10.44 15.74 -4.30
CA PRO A 93 -10.08 15.61 -5.71
C PRO A 93 -8.75 14.85 -5.91
N VAL A 94 -8.44 14.53 -7.16
CA VAL A 94 -7.15 13.94 -7.54
C VAL A 94 -6.03 14.92 -7.17
N PRO A 95 -5.00 14.50 -6.40
CA PRO A 95 -3.90 15.38 -6.04
C PRO A 95 -3.09 15.85 -7.25
N ALA A 96 -2.54 17.06 -7.16
CA ALA A 96 -1.65 17.61 -8.19
C ALA A 96 -0.21 17.06 -8.12
N PHE A 97 0.13 16.30 -7.08
CA PHE A 97 1.46 15.71 -6.83
C PHE A 97 2.63 16.71 -6.97
N SER A 98 2.42 17.95 -6.52
CA SER A 98 3.35 19.07 -6.68
C SER A 98 3.15 20.11 -5.57
N GLY A 99 3.98 21.16 -5.58
CA GLY A 99 3.87 22.29 -4.64
C GLY A 99 4.25 21.93 -3.20
N ALA A 100 3.69 22.66 -2.24
CA ALA A 100 4.07 22.58 -0.83
C ALA A 100 3.97 21.17 -0.24
N THR A 101 2.96 20.38 -0.61
CA THR A 101 2.84 18.99 -0.14
C THR A 101 3.97 18.11 -0.66
N ALA A 102 4.41 18.32 -1.92
CA ALA A 102 5.53 17.57 -2.47
C ALA A 102 6.84 17.90 -1.74
N GLU A 103 7.07 19.17 -1.44
CA GLU A 103 8.22 19.62 -0.66
C GLU A 103 8.18 19.06 0.77
N GLN A 104 7.03 19.09 1.44
CA GLN A 104 6.84 18.54 2.77
C GLN A 104 7.11 17.02 2.81
N VAL A 105 6.54 16.27 1.86
CA VAL A 105 6.77 14.82 1.75
C VAL A 105 8.25 14.56 1.46
N HIS A 106 8.84 15.29 0.53
CA HIS A 106 10.25 15.16 0.18
C HIS A 106 11.16 15.41 1.38
N GLN A 107 10.96 16.51 2.12
CA GLN A 107 11.73 16.84 3.32
C GLN A 107 11.63 15.73 4.37
N ALA A 108 10.43 15.20 4.62
CA ALA A 108 10.21 14.11 5.56
C ALA A 108 10.89 12.80 5.11
N MET A 109 10.89 12.50 3.80
CA MET A 109 11.60 11.35 3.26
C MET A 109 13.13 11.53 3.36
N CYS A 110 13.66 12.70 3.01
CA CYS A 110 15.08 13.03 3.09
C CYS A 110 15.62 13.01 4.52
N ALA A 111 14.81 13.38 5.51
CA ALA A 111 15.16 13.28 6.92
C ALA A 111 15.41 11.82 7.37
N LYS A 112 14.73 10.85 6.76
CA LYS A 112 14.93 9.42 7.01
C LYS A 112 16.00 8.81 6.11
N VAL A 113 16.02 9.21 4.84
CA VAL A 113 16.85 8.66 3.78
C VAL A 113 17.25 9.82 2.86
N PRO A 114 18.46 10.39 3.03
CA PRO A 114 18.96 11.40 2.11
C PRO A 114 18.86 10.95 0.65
N ASP A 115 18.56 11.89 -0.25
CA ASP A 115 18.27 11.62 -1.66
C ASP A 115 19.51 11.52 -2.55
N ASP A 116 20.72 11.51 -1.96
CA ASP A 116 21.94 11.22 -2.70
C ASP A 116 22.04 9.72 -3.07
N PRO A 117 22.78 9.38 -4.14
CA PRO A 117 22.84 8.02 -4.65
C PRO A 117 23.27 6.97 -3.61
N LYS A 118 24.13 7.33 -2.65
CA LYS A 118 24.67 6.38 -1.67
C LYS A 118 23.61 5.96 -0.66
N HIS A 119 22.90 6.92 -0.06
CA HIS A 119 21.87 6.62 0.94
C HIS A 119 20.65 5.93 0.31
N LEU A 120 20.24 6.37 -0.88
CA LEU A 120 19.18 5.69 -1.62
C LEU A 120 19.55 4.25 -1.98
N ALA A 121 20.79 3.98 -2.43
CA ALA A 121 21.25 2.63 -2.72
C ALA A 121 21.27 1.75 -1.47
N ALA A 122 21.80 2.26 -0.35
CA ALA A 122 21.82 1.53 0.92
C ALA A 122 20.40 1.19 1.41
N ARG A 123 19.45 2.13 1.31
CA ARG A 123 18.06 1.87 1.72
C ARG A 123 17.36 0.86 0.81
N ARG A 124 17.62 0.91 -0.50
CA ARG A 124 17.10 -0.10 -1.45
C ARG A 124 17.67 -1.48 -1.16
N GLN A 125 18.97 -1.59 -0.87
CA GLN A 125 19.59 -2.86 -0.48
C GLN A 125 18.94 -3.45 0.77
N TRP A 126 18.68 -2.62 1.80
CA TRP A 126 17.95 -3.05 2.98
C TRP A 126 16.52 -3.52 2.64
N ARG A 127 15.79 -2.78 1.81
CA ARG A 127 14.43 -3.16 1.37
C ARG A 127 14.46 -4.51 0.65
N ASP A 128 15.41 -4.71 -0.25
CA ASP A 128 15.50 -5.93 -1.06
C ASP A 128 15.87 -7.15 -0.21
N GLU A 129 16.70 -6.98 0.83
CA GLU A 129 16.97 -8.02 1.82
C GLU A 129 15.73 -8.37 2.66
N CYS A 130 14.93 -7.37 3.07
CA CYS A 130 13.65 -7.62 3.72
C CYS A 130 12.68 -8.39 2.81
N LEU A 131 12.59 -8.01 1.52
CA LEU A 131 11.75 -8.70 0.54
C LEU A 131 12.22 -10.14 0.31
N ARG A 132 13.54 -10.38 0.22
CA ARG A 132 14.12 -11.73 0.09
C ARG A 132 13.70 -12.62 1.28
N ARG A 133 13.82 -12.11 2.51
CA ARG A 133 13.40 -12.84 3.72
C ARG A 133 11.90 -13.08 3.76
N LEU A 134 11.09 -12.09 3.35
CA LEU A 134 9.64 -12.25 3.29
C LEU A 134 9.23 -13.30 2.26
N VAL A 135 9.85 -13.33 1.07
CA VAL A 135 9.59 -14.36 0.07
C VAL A 135 9.93 -15.75 0.61
N GLN A 136 11.07 -15.88 1.30
CA GLN A 136 11.44 -17.13 1.97
C GLN A 136 10.37 -17.55 2.99
N LEU A 137 9.97 -16.65 3.88
CA LEU A 137 8.92 -16.91 4.85
C LEU A 137 7.61 -17.35 4.17
N LYS A 138 7.18 -16.70 3.10
CA LYS A 138 5.96 -17.07 2.36
C LYS A 138 6.03 -18.45 1.71
N HIS A 139 7.23 -18.97 1.40
CA HIS A 139 7.40 -20.36 0.97
C HIS A 139 7.31 -21.35 2.14
N GLU A 140 7.72 -20.94 3.34
CA GLU A 140 7.62 -21.74 4.56
C GLU A 140 6.18 -21.80 5.11
N VAL A 141 5.38 -20.75 4.88
CA VAL A 141 3.96 -20.66 5.23
C VAL A 141 3.08 -20.41 3.99
N PRO A 142 2.89 -21.41 3.11
CA PRO A 142 2.04 -21.25 1.94
C PRO A 142 0.59 -20.97 2.38
N PRO A 143 -0.14 -20.09 1.66
CA PRO A 143 -1.59 -19.96 1.86
C PRO A 143 -2.27 -21.30 1.56
N GLU A 144 -3.23 -21.69 2.41
CA GLU A 144 -4.04 -22.91 2.27
C GLU A 144 -4.88 -22.92 0.98
#